data_AF-A0A9J6FSK1-F1
#
_entry.id   AF-A0A9J6FSK1-F1
#
_cell.length_a   1.000
_cell.length_b   1.000
_cell.length_c   1.000
_cell.angle_alpha   90.00
_cell.angle_beta   90.00
_cell.angle_gamma   90.00
#
_symmetry.space_group_name_H-M   'P 1'
#
loop_
_entity.id
_entity.type
_entity.pdbx_description
1 polymer ?
#
loop_
_entity_poly.entity_id
_entity_poly.type
_entity_poly.pdbx_seq_one_letter_code
_entity_poly.pdbx_strand_id
1 'polypeptide(L)'
;MTRQTWTDSSLRMRSDTIDLADQSLVVDISDALSERDKVKFTVHTKTTLSDFQKPEFSVLRQHEEFIWLHDALEESEDYAGMIIPPAPPRPDFDASREKLQKLGEGDGS
;
A
#
# COMPACT_ATOMS: atom_id res chain seq x y z
N MET A 1 24.55 11.60 55.33
CA MET A 1 24.51 10.34 54.55
C MET A 1 23.12 10.21 53.94
N THR A 2 22.96 10.54 52.67
CA THR A 2 21.72 10.19 51.95
C THR A 2 22.08 9.95 50.49
N ARG A 3 22.05 8.67 50.08
CA ARG A 3 22.35 8.20 48.73
C ARG A 3 21.23 8.61 47.78
N GLN A 4 21.58 9.29 46.69
CA GLN A 4 20.72 9.39 45.51
C GLN A 4 20.70 8.03 44.82
N THR A 5 19.53 7.39 44.79
CA THR A 5 19.28 6.17 44.02
C THR A 5 18.82 6.57 42.63
N TRP A 6 19.69 6.44 41.65
CA TRP A 6 19.29 6.42 40.24
C TRP A 6 18.64 5.07 39.97
N THR A 7 17.34 5.04 39.77
CA THR A 7 16.69 3.86 39.18
C THR A 7 16.91 3.95 37.67
N ASP A 8 17.95 3.27 37.20
CA ASP A 8 18.04 2.80 35.81
C ASP A 8 16.88 1.83 35.60
N SER A 9 15.70 2.39 35.28
CA SER A 9 14.58 1.62 34.82
C SER A 9 14.81 1.33 33.35
N SER A 10 15.63 0.30 33.14
CA SER A 10 15.46 -0.72 32.12
C SER A 10 14.73 -0.22 30.88
N LEU A 11 15.47 -0.19 29.78
CA LEU A 11 15.08 -0.50 28.38
C LEU A 11 13.96 -1.57 28.30
N ARG A 12 12.79 -1.27 28.84
CA ARG A 12 11.57 -2.01 28.56
C ARG A 12 11.30 -1.67 27.13
N MET A 13 11.58 -2.65 26.27
CA MET A 13 10.99 -2.77 24.95
C MET A 13 9.55 -2.28 25.02
N ARG A 14 9.35 -1.03 24.64
CA ARG A 14 8.05 -0.51 24.25
C ARG A 14 7.91 -0.91 22.79
N SER A 15 7.73 -2.22 22.57
CA SER A 15 7.01 -2.68 21.38
C SER A 15 5.54 -2.33 21.62
N ASP A 16 5.27 -1.04 21.72
CA ASP A 16 3.93 -0.48 21.80
C ASP A 16 3.68 0.08 20.40
N THR A 17 2.79 -0.60 19.68
CA THR A 17 2.23 -0.21 18.39
C THR A 17 1.85 1.27 18.44
N ILE A 18 2.51 2.12 17.66
CA ILE A 18 2.13 3.53 17.54
C ILE A 18 0.90 3.60 16.63
N ASP A 19 -0.29 3.33 17.18
CA ASP A 19 -1.53 3.84 16.59
C ASP A 19 -1.83 5.20 17.22
N LEU A 20 -1.06 6.21 16.79
CA LEU A 20 -1.25 7.61 17.19
C LEU A 20 -1.24 8.54 15.98
N ALA A 21 -1.75 8.07 14.85
CA ALA A 21 -1.94 8.91 13.68
C ALA A 21 -3.44 9.20 13.53
N ASP A 22 -3.81 10.47 13.61
CA ASP A 22 -4.99 10.96 12.93
C ASP A 22 -4.95 10.38 11.51
N GLN A 23 -5.84 9.42 11.22
CA GLN A 23 -5.99 8.79 9.92
C GLN A 23 -6.64 9.79 8.95
N SER A 24 -5.96 10.92 8.76
CA SER A 24 -6.39 12.01 7.90
C SER A 24 -6.39 11.61 6.43
N LEU A 25 -5.62 10.59 6.06
CA LEU A 25 -5.64 9.95 4.75
C LEU A 25 -5.46 8.44 4.92
N VAL A 26 -6.46 7.68 4.49
CA VAL A 26 -6.48 6.21 4.44
C VAL A 26 -6.67 5.81 2.99
N VAL A 27 -5.78 4.97 2.48
CA VAL A 27 -5.85 4.42 1.13
C VAL A 27 -5.76 2.91 1.21
N ASP A 28 -6.70 2.24 0.57
CA ASP A 28 -6.74 0.78 0.48
C ASP A 28 -7.12 0.33 -0.94
N ILE A 29 -6.81 -0.93 -1.25
CA ILE A 29 -7.26 -1.58 -2.48
C ILE A 29 -8.43 -2.46 -2.10
N SER A 30 -9.64 -2.03 -2.48
CA SER A 30 -10.88 -2.71 -2.09
C SER A 30 -11.19 -3.93 -2.97
N ASP A 31 -10.75 -3.90 -4.24
CA ASP A 31 -10.87 -5.01 -5.17
C ASP A 31 -9.82 -4.93 -6.29
N ALA A 32 -9.57 -6.05 -6.97
CA ALA A 32 -8.73 -6.14 -8.16
C ALA A 32 -9.40 -7.03 -9.22
N LEU A 33 -9.65 -6.46 -10.40
CA LEU A 33 -10.22 -7.15 -11.54
C LEU A 33 -9.12 -7.55 -12.52
N SER A 34 -8.97 -8.87 -12.74
CA SER A 34 -8.15 -9.38 -13.82
C SER A 34 -8.90 -9.35 -15.14
N GLU A 35 -8.36 -8.60 -16.09
CA GLU A 35 -8.67 -8.74 -17.51
C GLU A 35 -7.67 -9.72 -18.16
N ARG A 36 -7.72 -9.92 -19.48
CA ARG A 36 -6.88 -10.93 -20.14
C ARG A 36 -5.39 -10.75 -19.88
N ASP A 37 -4.91 -9.51 -19.99
CA ASP A 37 -3.48 -9.18 -20.02
C ASP A 37 -3.13 -8.08 -19.00
N LYS A 38 -4.13 -7.61 -18.24
CA LYS A 38 -4.04 -6.43 -17.38
C LYS A 38 -4.87 -6.60 -16.13
N VAL A 39 -4.49 -5.87 -15.09
CA VAL A 39 -5.27 -5.81 -13.83
C VAL A 39 -5.63 -4.39 -13.49
N LYS A 40 -6.89 -4.21 -13.12
CA LYS A 40 -7.45 -2.96 -12.64
C LYS A 40 -7.70 -3.08 -11.15
N PHE A 41 -7.05 -2.21 -10.39
CA PHE A 41 -7.18 -2.09 -8.95
C PHE A 41 -8.20 -0.99 -8.64
N THR A 42 -9.15 -1.27 -7.76
CA THR A 42 -10.02 -0.24 -7.19
C THR A 42 -9.31 0.37 -5.99
N VAL A 43 -8.68 1.52 -6.21
CA VAL A 43 -8.04 2.30 -5.15
C VAL A 43 -9.12 3.13 -4.46
N HIS A 44 -9.38 2.78 -3.22
CA HIS A 44 -10.35 3.45 -2.37
C HIS A 44 -9.62 4.36 -1.38
N THR A 45 -10.16 5.55 -1.16
CA THR A 45 -9.55 6.58 -0.32
C THR A 45 -10.60 7.18 0.60
N LYS A 46 -10.25 7.28 1.89
CA LYS A 46 -10.97 8.03 2.92
C LYS A 46 -10.07 9.09 3.50
N THR A 47 -10.54 10.33 3.61
CA THR A 47 -9.71 11.44 4.06
C THR A 47 -10.51 12.53 4.77
N THR A 48 -9.86 13.21 5.71
CA THR A 48 -10.36 14.42 6.37
C THR A 48 -9.68 15.70 5.83
N LEU A 49 -8.76 15.57 4.87
CA LEU A 49 -8.01 16.69 4.29
C LEU A 49 -8.90 17.51 3.35
N SER A 50 -8.88 18.84 3.49
CA SER A 50 -9.72 19.76 2.71
C SER A 50 -9.32 19.90 1.24
N ASP A 51 -8.11 19.46 0.89
CA ASP A 51 -7.58 19.56 -0.49
C ASP A 51 -8.26 18.57 -1.45
N PHE A 52 -8.94 17.55 -0.92
CA PHE A 52 -9.72 16.60 -1.70
C PHE A 52 -11.16 17.09 -1.88
N GLN A 53 -11.70 16.91 -3.09
CA GLN A 53 -13.08 17.33 -3.40
C GLN A 53 -14.14 16.54 -2.63
N LYS A 54 -13.83 15.30 -2.24
CA LYS A 54 -14.73 14.39 -1.51
C LYS A 54 -13.97 13.72 -0.38
N PRO A 55 -14.61 13.51 0.79
CA PRO A 55 -13.99 12.81 1.91
C PRO A 55 -13.83 11.31 1.67
N GLU A 56 -14.53 10.74 0.69
CA GLU A 56 -14.47 9.32 0.33
C GLU A 56 -14.71 9.16 -1.17
N PHE A 57 -13.84 8.39 -1.85
CA PHE A 57 -13.96 8.10 -3.28
C PHE A 57 -13.15 6.86 -3.67
N SER A 58 -13.47 6.32 -4.85
CA SER A 58 -12.74 5.20 -5.45
C SER A 58 -12.40 5.50 -6.91
N VAL A 59 -11.24 5.03 -7.36
CA VAL A 59 -10.79 5.11 -8.75
C VAL A 59 -10.23 3.77 -9.22
N LEU A 60 -10.37 3.47 -10.51
CA LEU A 60 -9.74 2.31 -11.11
C LEU A 60 -8.35 2.69 -11.62
N ARG A 61 -7.33 1.90 -11.28
CA ARG A 61 -5.94 2.09 -11.71
C ARG A 61 -5.32 0.81 -12.23
N GLN A 62 -4.47 0.91 -13.24
CA GLN A 62 -3.64 -0.18 -13.76
C GLN A 62 -2.23 -0.11 -13.17
N HIS A 63 -1.50 -1.22 -13.28
CA HIS A 63 -0.12 -1.32 -12.79
C HIS A 63 0.77 -0.19 -13.34
N GLU A 64 0.64 0.12 -14.64
CA GLU A 64 1.40 1.15 -15.32
C GLU A 64 1.17 2.56 -14.73
N GLU A 65 -0.02 2.83 -14.18
CA GLU A 65 -0.31 4.11 -13.54
C GLU A 65 0.42 4.26 -12.20
N PHE A 66 0.66 3.16 -11.48
CA PHE A 66 1.48 3.18 -10.27
C PHE A 66 2.97 3.36 -10.59
N ILE A 67 3.44 2.75 -11.67
CA ILE A 67 4.82 2.95 -12.15
C ILE A 67 5.01 4.42 -12.55
N TRP A 68 4.09 4.99 -13.33
CA TRP A 68 4.14 6.41 -13.68
C TRP A 68 4.17 7.32 -12.44
N LEU A 69 3.36 7.02 -11.42
CA LEU A 69 3.35 7.80 -10.18
C LEU A 69 4.70 7.71 -9.44
N HIS A 70 5.28 6.51 -9.36
CA HIS A 70 6.60 6.31 -8.78
C HIS A 70 7.66 7.15 -9.51
N ASP A 71 7.73 7.02 -10.83
CA ASP A 71 8.72 7.71 -11.66
C ASP A 71 8.56 9.24 -11.54
N ALA A 72 7.32 9.74 -11.54
CA ALA A 72 7.05 11.17 -11.35
C ALA A 72 7.50 11.70 -9.97
N LEU A 73 7.46 10.88 -8.93
CA LEU A 73 7.96 11.25 -7.60
C LEU A 73 9.49 11.19 -7.53
N GLU A 74 10.11 10.21 -8.18
CA GLU A 74 11.57 10.03 -8.21
C GLU A 74 12.27 11.13 -9.04
N GLU A 75 11.66 11.56 -10.15
CA GLU A 75 12.20 12.60 -11.03
C GLU A 75 12.02 14.03 -10.49
N SER A 76 11.21 14.22 -9.45
CA SER A 76 10.90 15.53 -8.88
C SER A 76 12.00 16.02 -7.93
N GLU A 77 12.65 17.14 -8.27
CA GLU A 77 13.71 17.75 -7.45
C GLU A 77 13.23 18.17 -6.05
N ASP A 78 11.94 18.48 -5.89
CA ASP A 78 11.35 18.85 -4.59
C ASP A 78 11.37 17.69 -3.58
N TYR A 79 11.52 16.45 -4.06
CA TYR A 79 11.65 15.26 -3.23
C TYR A 79 13.09 14.74 -3.13
N ALA A 80 14.08 15.50 -3.60
CA ALA A 80 15.49 15.12 -3.50
C ALA A 80 15.91 14.90 -2.03
N GLY A 81 16.52 13.74 -1.76
CA GLY A 81 16.93 13.34 -0.40
C GLY A 81 15.81 12.73 0.45
N MET A 82 14.57 12.70 -0.04
CA MET A 82 13.48 11.91 0.56
C MET A 82 13.57 10.45 0.13
N ILE A 83 13.13 9.54 1.00
CA ILE A 83 13.06 8.11 0.65
C ILE A 83 11.72 7.86 -0.03
N ILE A 84 11.75 7.70 -1.35
CA ILE A 84 10.59 7.26 -2.13
C ILE A 84 10.43 5.74 -1.96
N PRO A 85 9.22 5.24 -1.64
CA PRO A 85 8.96 3.81 -1.57
C PRO A 85 9.24 3.12 -2.92
N PRO A 86 9.73 1.87 -2.94
CA PRO A 86 10.01 1.17 -4.19
C PRO A 86 8.74 0.97 -5.01
N ALA A 87 8.88 1.02 -6.34
CA ALA A 87 7.81 0.71 -7.26
C ALA A 87 7.19 -0.67 -6.97
N PRO A 88 5.85 -0.81 -7.07
CA PRO A 88 5.19 -2.10 -6.85
C PRO A 88 5.70 -3.13 -7.87
N PRO A 89 5.84 -4.41 -7.49
CA PRO A 89 6.24 -5.45 -8.43
C PRO A 89 5.16 -5.65 -9.50
N ARG A 90 5.58 -6.04 -10.71
CA ARG A 90 4.64 -6.43 -11.76
C ARG A 90 3.83 -7.63 -11.29
N PRO A 91 2.50 -7.57 -11.36
CA PRO A 91 1.67 -8.72 -11.05
C PRO A 91 1.95 -9.89 -12.02
N ASP A 92 2.18 -11.10 -11.49
CA ASP A 92 2.33 -12.33 -12.29
C ASP A 92 1.02 -13.12 -12.31
N PHE A 93 0.31 -13.05 -13.44
CA PHE A 93 -0.97 -13.74 -13.63
C PHE A 93 -0.89 -14.97 -14.52
N ASP A 94 0.25 -15.21 -15.18
CA ASP A 94 0.39 -16.33 -16.11
C ASP A 94 0.27 -17.67 -15.36
N ALA A 95 0.96 -17.80 -14.22
CA ALA A 95 0.88 -18.97 -13.36
C ALA A 95 -0.54 -19.20 -12.79
N SER A 96 -1.22 -18.11 -12.45
CA SER A 96 -2.59 -18.12 -11.90
C SER A 96 -3.60 -18.60 -12.96
N ARG A 97 -3.45 -18.10 -14.19
CA ARG A 97 -4.31 -18.40 -15.33
C ARG A 97 -4.13 -19.82 -15.83
N GLU A 98 -2.89 -20.31 -15.90
CA GLU A 98 -2.59 -21.71 -16.26
C GLU A 98 -3.24 -22.69 -15.27
N LYS A 99 -3.20 -22.36 -13.97
CA LYS A 99 -3.80 -23.20 -12.93
C LYS A 99 -5.33 -23.22 -13.01
N LEU A 100 -5.97 -22.10 -13.33
CA LEU A 100 -7.41 -22.02 -13.56
C LEU A 100 -7.86 -22.81 -14.79
N GLN A 101 -7.10 -22.80 -15.88
CA GLN A 101 -7.39 -23.61 -17.06
C GLN A 101 -7.37 -25.11 -16.75
N LYS A 102 -6.33 -25.57 -16.03
CA LYS A 102 -6.19 -26.98 -15.64
C LYS A 102 -7.30 -27.48 -14.72
N LEU A 103 -7.89 -26.60 -13.89
CA LEU A 103 -9.01 -26.95 -13.02
C LEU A 103 -10.33 -27.13 -13.80
N GLY A 104 -10.55 -26.35 -14.87
CA GLY A 104 -11.74 -26.45 -15.71
C GLY A 104 -11.78 -27.72 -16.58
N GLU A 105 -10.62 -28.32 -16.86
CA GLU A 105 -10.50 -29.53 -17.68
C GLU A 105 -10.85 -30.82 -16.90
N GLY A 106 -11.02 -30.76 -15.57
CA GLY A 106 -11.19 -31.93 -14.70
C GLY A 106 -12.64 -32.29 -14.28
N ASP A 107 -13.64 -31.48 -14.62
CA ASP A 107 -15.03 -31.62 -14.10
C ASP A 107 -16.02 -32.16 -15.16
N GLY A 108 -15.52 -32.97 -16.09
CA GLY A 108 -16.28 -33.44 -17.26
C GLY A 108 -16.20 -34.94 -17.54
N SER A 109 -15.89 -35.77 -16.55
CA SER A 109 -15.81 -37.24 -16.68
C SER A 109 -16.84 -37.97 -15.83
#